data_AF-A0A0R3RD67-F1
#
_entry.id   AF-A0A0R3RD67-F1
#
_cell.length_a   1.000
_cell.length_b   1.000
_cell.length_c   1.000
_cell.angle_alpha   90.00
_cell.angle_beta   90.00
_cell.angle_gamma   90.00
#
_symmetry.space_group_name_H-M   'P 1'
#
loop_
_entity.id
_entity.type
_entity.pdbx_description
1 polymer ?
#
loop_
_entity_poly.entity_id
_entity_poly.type
_entity_poly.pdbx_seq_one_letter_code
_entity_poly.pdbx_strand_id
1 'polypeptide(L)'
;LDLQKGGEWTETARWIKYEEDVEGTDHHWGQPHVSFLSFHALLSLRKFMRTGMILLDCKAKTFLDICDQVANAMISEGITCRRRDIMQILAMKQAHPLPRRMTALSLAGSVFDRRPECNLIGSNTLDNAKLRIGINIKFFLSSLFF
;
A
#
# COMPACT_ATOMS: atom_id res chain seq x y z
N LEU A 1 -18.45 -13.44 -6.81
CA LEU A 1 -18.28 -12.23 -5.99
C LEU A 1 -19.59 -11.48 -6.07
N ASP A 2 -20.42 -11.57 -5.03
CA ASP A 2 -21.71 -10.89 -4.99
C ASP A 2 -21.51 -9.39 -4.80
N LEU A 3 -21.48 -8.66 -5.91
CA LEU A 3 -21.39 -7.20 -5.98
C LEU A 3 -22.62 -6.48 -5.38
N GLN A 4 -23.62 -7.21 -4.87
CA GLN A 4 -24.84 -6.67 -4.25
C GLN A 4 -24.70 -6.33 -2.76
N LYS A 5 -23.69 -6.86 -2.07
CA LYS A 5 -23.26 -6.28 -0.79
C LYS A 5 -22.27 -5.17 -1.12
N GLY A 6 -22.63 -3.93 -0.84
CA GLY A 6 -21.71 -2.79 -0.96
C GLY A 6 -20.45 -3.07 -0.14
N GLY A 7 -19.40 -3.53 -0.82
CA GLY A 7 -18.09 -3.77 -0.23
C GLY A 7 -17.41 -2.44 0.03
N GLU A 8 -16.63 -2.38 1.09
CA GLU A 8 -15.69 -1.29 1.35
C GLU A 8 -14.27 -1.86 1.43
N TRP A 9 -13.29 -1.06 1.04
CA TRP A 9 -11.89 -1.39 1.22
C TRP A 9 -11.51 -1.09 2.66
N THR A 10 -11.25 -2.13 3.45
CA THR A 10 -10.74 -1.97 4.82
C THR A 10 -9.21 -2.00 4.80
N GLU A 11 -8.60 -1.05 5.50
CA GLU A 11 -7.16 -1.09 5.75
C GLU A 11 -6.84 -2.18 6.79
N THR A 12 -5.87 -3.05 6.48
CA THR A 12 -5.52 -4.21 7.31
C THR A 12 -4.14 -4.10 7.94
N ALA A 13 -3.23 -3.33 7.35
CA ALA A 13 -1.85 -3.18 7.79
C ALA A 13 -1.22 -1.89 7.24
N ARG A 14 -0.16 -1.40 7.89
CA ARG A 14 0.65 -0.28 7.42
C ARG A 14 2.14 -0.49 7.70
N TRP A 15 2.99 0.17 6.92
CA TRP A 15 4.45 0.13 7.10
C TRP A 15 5.02 1.54 7.30
N ILE A 16 5.53 1.80 8.50
CA ILE A 16 6.28 3.02 8.86
C ILE A 16 7.52 2.58 9.64
N LYS A 17 8.61 2.27 8.92
CA LYS A 17 9.80 1.52 9.40
C LYS A 17 9.47 0.08 9.81
N TYR A 18 8.52 -0.10 10.71
CA TYR A 18 7.96 -1.37 11.17
C TYR A 18 6.56 -1.60 10.57
N GLU A 19 6.14 -2.86 10.55
CA GLU A 19 4.79 -3.29 10.20
C GLU A 19 3.86 -3.19 11.40
N GLU A 20 2.65 -2.69 11.19
CA GLU A 20 1.58 -2.67 12.18
C GLU A 20 0.31 -3.20 11.52
N ASP A 21 -0.28 -4.24 12.10
CA ASP A 21 -1.55 -4.82 11.65
C ASP A 21 -2.74 -4.17 12.36
N VAL A 22 -3.90 -4.25 11.73
CA VAL A 22 -5.18 -3.90 12.36
C VAL A 22 -5.68 -5.12 13.12
N GLU A 23 -5.81 -4.95 14.44
CA GLU A 23 -6.22 -5.98 15.38
C GLU A 23 -7.58 -5.65 16.00
N GLY A 24 -8.26 -6.68 16.51
CA GLY A 24 -9.51 -6.55 17.25
C GLY A 24 -10.75 -6.28 16.40
N THR A 25 -11.91 -6.37 17.03
CA THR A 25 -13.22 -5.98 16.44
C THR A 25 -13.43 -4.47 16.41
N ASP A 26 -12.61 -3.73 17.14
CA ASP A 26 -12.60 -2.27 17.27
C ASP A 26 -11.62 -1.58 16.31
N HIS A 27 -10.98 -2.34 15.41
CA HIS A 27 -10.07 -1.84 14.38
C HIS A 27 -8.94 -0.98 14.94
N HIS A 28 -8.26 -1.47 15.97
CA HIS A 28 -7.11 -0.76 16.55
C HIS A 28 -5.79 -1.19 15.89
N TRP A 29 -4.79 -0.32 15.88
CA TRP A 29 -3.44 -0.69 15.46
C TRP A 29 -2.74 -1.56 16.50
N GLY A 30 -2.24 -2.72 16.08
CA GLY A 30 -1.40 -3.64 16.85
C GLY A 30 -0.01 -3.08 17.16
N GLN A 31 0.87 -3.91 17.72
CA GLN A 31 2.24 -3.48 18.02
C GLN A 31 3.12 -3.43 16.76
N PRO A 32 4.01 -2.42 16.63
CA PRO A 32 4.97 -2.37 15.54
C PRO A 32 5.96 -3.53 15.63
N HIS A 33 6.11 -4.26 14.55
CA HIS A 33 7.00 -5.42 14.45
C HIS A 33 7.77 -5.44 13.12
N VAL A 34 8.79 -6.30 13.03
CA VAL A 34 9.54 -6.51 11.78
C VAL A 34 8.74 -7.46 10.89
N SER A 35 8.51 -7.06 9.65
CA SER A 35 7.72 -7.83 8.69
C SER A 35 8.28 -9.23 8.43
N PHE A 36 7.40 -10.22 8.38
CA PHE A 36 7.75 -11.59 7.98
C PHE A 36 6.98 -11.98 6.73
N LEU A 37 7.70 -12.23 5.64
CA LEU A 37 7.11 -12.67 4.38
C LEU A 37 7.39 -14.15 4.15
N SER A 38 6.34 -14.90 3.80
CA SER A 38 6.49 -16.31 3.44
C SER A 38 7.23 -16.47 2.10
N PHE A 39 7.97 -17.57 1.97
CA PHE A 39 8.66 -17.90 0.71
C PHE A 39 7.69 -18.00 -0.49
N HIS A 40 6.49 -18.54 -0.26
CA HIS A 40 5.44 -18.60 -1.28
C HIS A 40 4.96 -17.23 -1.73
N ALA A 41 4.82 -16.27 -0.80
CA ALA A 41 4.46 -14.89 -1.14
C ALA A 41 5.54 -14.24 -2.03
N LEU A 42 6.82 -14.42 -1.70
CA LEU A 42 7.94 -13.89 -2.49
C LEU A 42 8.00 -14.50 -3.90
N LEU A 43 7.80 -15.82 -4.02
CA LEU A 43 7.82 -16.48 -5.33
C LEU A 43 6.64 -16.03 -6.19
N SER A 44 5.45 -15.89 -5.60
CA SER A 44 4.27 -15.37 -6.29
C SER A 44 4.47 -13.91 -6.71
N LEU A 45 5.06 -13.08 -5.85
CA LEU A 45 5.40 -11.70 -6.19
C LEU A 45 6.39 -11.64 -7.35
N ARG A 46 7.45 -12.46 -7.36
CA ARG A 46 8.40 -12.52 -8.48
C ARG A 46 7.72 -12.90 -9.79
N LYS A 47 6.80 -13.87 -9.75
CA LYS A 47 6.01 -14.25 -10.94
C LYS A 47 5.16 -13.07 -11.41
N PHE A 48 4.45 -12.42 -10.49
CA PHE A 48 3.63 -11.25 -10.79
C PHE A 48 4.45 -10.08 -11.36
N MET A 49 5.65 -9.81 -10.84
CA MET A 49 6.52 -8.75 -11.39
C MET A 49 7.05 -9.08 -12.79
N ARG A 50 7.07 -10.37 -13.19
CA ARG A 50 7.55 -10.79 -14.51
C ARG A 50 6.47 -10.74 -15.59
N THR A 51 5.24 -11.10 -15.24
CA THR A 51 4.14 -11.26 -16.21
C THR A 51 2.91 -10.40 -15.90
N GLY A 52 2.89 -9.75 -14.74
CA GLY A 52 1.81 -8.89 -14.33
C GLY A 52 1.84 -7.55 -15.04
N MET A 53 0.71 -6.88 -14.98
CA MET A 53 0.51 -5.56 -15.56
C MET A 53 1.24 -4.51 -14.72
N ILE A 54 2.14 -3.74 -15.34
CA ILE A 54 2.90 -2.66 -14.71
C ILE A 54 2.63 -1.37 -15.47
N LEU A 55 1.98 -0.41 -14.83
CA LEU A 55 1.75 0.94 -15.36
C LEU A 55 2.69 1.92 -14.66
N LEU A 56 3.63 2.50 -15.40
CA LEU A 56 4.56 3.53 -14.92
C LEU A 56 4.22 4.88 -15.56
N ASP A 57 4.57 5.97 -14.87
CA ASP A 57 4.40 7.35 -15.35
C ASP A 57 2.97 7.70 -15.81
N CYS A 58 1.96 7.10 -15.18
CA CYS A 58 0.56 7.45 -15.38
C CYS A 58 0.34 8.96 -15.17
N LYS A 59 -0.22 9.62 -16.18
CA LYS A 59 -0.58 11.05 -16.11
C LYS A 59 -1.92 11.26 -15.40
N ALA A 60 -2.12 10.58 -14.28
CA ALA A 60 -3.34 10.67 -13.49
C ALA A 60 -3.24 11.76 -12.42
N LYS A 61 -4.30 12.55 -12.25
CA LYS A 61 -4.35 13.60 -11.21
C LYS A 61 -5.23 13.25 -10.02
N THR A 62 -6.19 12.35 -10.21
CA THR A 62 -7.15 11.94 -9.18
C THR A 62 -7.15 10.42 -9.04
N PHE A 63 -7.62 9.92 -7.89
CA PHE A 63 -7.74 8.48 -7.67
C PHE A 63 -8.64 7.82 -8.73
N LEU A 64 -9.77 8.44 -9.09
CA LEU A 64 -10.67 7.92 -10.11
C LEU A 64 -10.03 7.83 -11.49
N ASP A 65 -9.16 8.78 -11.84
CA ASP A 65 -8.39 8.77 -13.09
C ASP A 65 -7.36 7.62 -13.10
N ILE A 66 -6.73 7.32 -11.96
CA ILE A 66 -5.89 6.12 -11.79
C ILE A 66 -6.73 4.86 -11.99
N CYS A 67 -7.90 4.76 -11.34
CA CYS A 67 -8.79 3.62 -11.49
C CYS A 67 -9.24 3.42 -12.95
N ASP A 68 -9.53 4.52 -13.65
CA ASP A 68 -9.93 4.50 -15.07
C ASP A 68 -8.82 3.94 -15.96
N GLN A 69 -7.58 4.41 -15.76
CA GLN A 69 -6.40 3.93 -16.49
C GLN A 69 -6.10 2.46 -16.19
N VAL A 70 -6.17 2.05 -14.92
CA VAL A 70 -6.00 0.66 -14.51
C VAL A 70 -7.08 -0.24 -15.13
N ALA A 71 -8.34 0.18 -15.10
CA ALA A 71 -9.43 -0.59 -15.70
C ALA A 71 -9.29 -0.71 -17.23
N ASN A 72 -8.77 0.32 -17.92
CA ASN A 72 -8.49 0.26 -19.36
C ASN A 72 -7.39 -0.76 -19.66
N ALA A 73 -6.28 -0.70 -18.91
CA ALA A 73 -5.17 -1.62 -19.09
C ALA A 73 -5.56 -3.07 -18.78
N MET A 74 -6.34 -3.30 -17.72
CA MET A 74 -6.86 -4.63 -17.36
C MET A 74 -7.66 -5.27 -18.50
N ILE A 75 -8.52 -4.51 -19.17
CA ILE A 75 -9.31 -5.01 -20.31
C ILE A 75 -8.41 -5.28 -21.52
N SER A 76 -7.42 -4.41 -21.77
CA SER A 76 -6.44 -4.60 -22.85
C SER A 76 -5.60 -5.87 -22.68
N GLU A 77 -5.24 -6.21 -21.44
CA GLU A 77 -4.51 -7.43 -21.09
C GLU A 77 -5.40 -8.70 -21.08
N GLY A 78 -6.67 -8.59 -21.46
CA GLY A 78 -7.57 -9.72 -21.65
C GLY A 78 -8.34 -10.17 -20.41
N ILE A 79 -8.43 -9.33 -19.36
CA ILE A 79 -9.30 -9.63 -18.22
C ILE A 79 -10.77 -9.60 -18.69
N THR A 80 -11.48 -10.72 -18.50
CA THR A 80 -12.86 -10.92 -19.00
C THR A 80 -13.94 -10.14 -18.24
N CYS A 81 -13.57 -9.49 -17.13
CA CYS A 81 -14.48 -8.70 -16.30
C CYS A 81 -14.99 -7.46 -17.06
N ARG A 82 -16.25 -7.05 -16.84
CA ARG A 82 -16.75 -5.81 -17.44
C ARG A 82 -16.09 -4.62 -16.79
N ARG A 83 -15.76 -3.60 -17.59
CA ARG A 83 -15.19 -2.32 -17.13
C ARG A 83 -15.90 -1.74 -15.91
N ARG A 84 -17.24 -1.71 -15.95
CA ARG A 84 -18.06 -1.16 -14.88
C ARG A 84 -17.85 -1.87 -13.55
N ASP A 85 -17.72 -3.19 -13.58
CA ASP A 85 -17.54 -3.99 -12.38
C ASP A 85 -16.14 -3.72 -11.77
N ILE A 86 -15.10 -3.61 -12.61
CA ILE A 86 -13.75 -3.23 -12.19
C ILE A 86 -13.76 -1.83 -11.54
N MET A 87 -14.34 -0.84 -12.23
CA MET A 87 -14.43 0.53 -11.72
C MET A 87 -15.21 0.60 -10.41
N GLN A 88 -16.32 -0.12 -10.31
CA GLN A 88 -17.12 -0.18 -9.08
C GLN A 88 -16.31 -0.74 -7.92
N ILE A 89 -15.52 -1.79 -8.14
CA ILE A 89 -14.64 -2.38 -7.12
C ILE A 89 -13.52 -1.40 -6.73
N LEU A 90 -12.78 -0.86 -7.70
CA LEU A 90 -11.65 0.02 -7.42
C LEU A 90 -12.08 1.33 -6.73
N ALA A 91 -13.27 1.84 -7.04
CA ALA A 91 -13.82 3.08 -6.48
C ALA A 91 -14.70 2.86 -5.24
N MET A 92 -14.70 1.68 -4.63
CA MET A 92 -15.39 1.46 -3.35
C MET A 92 -14.84 2.40 -2.27
N LYS A 93 -15.69 2.75 -1.29
CA LYS A 93 -15.28 3.56 -0.14
C LYS A 93 -14.13 2.87 0.60
N GLN A 94 -13.15 3.67 1.02
CA GLN A 94 -12.04 3.22 1.85
C GLN A 94 -12.37 3.49 3.33
N ALA A 95 -12.29 2.45 4.15
CA ALA A 95 -12.48 2.47 5.58
C ALA A 95 -11.12 2.36 6.27
N HIS A 96 -10.78 3.40 7.04
CA HIS A 96 -9.52 3.50 7.76
C HIS A 96 -9.75 3.34 9.27
N PRO A 97 -8.89 2.57 9.97
CA PRO A 97 -8.79 2.57 11.42
C PRO A 97 -8.66 3.96 12.01
N LEU A 98 -9.09 4.13 13.25
CA LEU A 98 -8.92 5.40 13.95
C LEU A 98 -7.43 5.77 14.06
N PRO A 99 -7.08 7.05 13.85
CA PRO A 99 -5.71 7.50 13.97
C PRO A 99 -5.24 7.34 15.43
N ARG A 100 -4.14 6.61 15.62
CA ARG A 100 -3.47 6.46 16.91
C ARG A 100 -2.22 7.35 16.93
N ARG A 101 -1.90 7.92 18.10
CA ARG A 101 -0.60 8.56 18.34
C ARG A 101 0.51 7.53 18.13
N MET A 102 1.47 7.83 17.25
CA MET A 102 2.57 6.92 16.93
C MET A 102 3.31 6.48 18.20
N THR A 103 3.70 5.21 18.25
CA THR A 103 4.44 4.67 19.40
C THR A 103 5.88 5.19 19.41
N ALA A 104 6.55 5.10 20.57
CA ALA A 104 7.96 5.47 20.67
C ALA A 104 8.85 4.63 19.74
N LEU A 105 8.50 3.38 19.43
CA LEU A 105 9.22 2.55 18.47
C LEU A 105 9.02 3.03 17.02
N SER A 106 7.81 3.48 16.69
CA SER A 106 7.51 4.10 15.39
C SER A 106 8.22 5.46 15.23
N LEU A 107 8.40 6.19 16.33
CA LEU A 107 9.07 7.50 16.38
C LEU A 107 10.59 7.42 16.53
N ALA A 108 11.11 6.36 17.14
CA ALA A 108 12.53 6.21 17.39
C ALA A 108 13.25 6.19 16.04
N GLY A 109 14.13 7.18 15.85
CA GLY A 109 15.17 7.12 14.82
C GLY A 109 15.96 5.84 15.03
N SER A 110 16.11 5.02 13.99
CA SER A 110 17.07 3.93 14.07
C SER A 110 18.48 4.54 14.10
N VAL A 111 19.48 3.88 14.68
CA VAL A 111 20.90 4.29 14.56
C VAL A 111 21.33 4.42 13.08
N PHE A 112 20.58 3.79 12.16
CA PHE A 112 20.73 3.86 10.71
C PHE A 112 20.17 5.15 10.05
N ASP A 113 19.46 6.02 10.78
CA ASP A 113 18.93 7.31 10.28
C ASP A 113 19.97 8.44 10.21
N ARG A 114 21.28 8.16 10.34
CA ARG A 114 22.34 9.16 10.05
C ARG A 114 22.51 9.40 8.54
N ARG A 115 21.45 9.84 7.85
CA ARG A 115 21.58 10.63 6.63
C ARG A 115 21.40 12.11 6.97
N PRO A 116 22.22 13.02 6.41
CA PRO A 116 22.11 14.44 6.70
C PRO A 116 20.74 14.97 6.25
N GLU A 117 20.21 15.85 7.11
CA GLU A 117 18.85 16.33 7.21
C GLU A 117 18.27 16.87 5.90
N CYS A 118 17.12 16.35 5.48
CA CYS A 118 16.18 17.13 4.68
C CYS A 118 15.20 17.81 5.65
N ASN A 119 15.40 19.11 5.85
CA ASN A 119 14.55 19.96 6.68
C ASN A 119 13.09 19.90 6.22
N LEU A 120 12.26 19.17 6.96
CA LEU A 120 10.81 19.25 6.86
C LEU A 120 10.34 20.31 7.86
N ILE A 121 10.34 21.57 7.40
CA ILE A 121 9.57 22.63 8.06
C ILE A 121 8.10 22.26 7.90
N GLY A 122 7.41 22.11 9.03
CA GLY A 122 5.97 21.86 9.08
C GLY A 122 5.21 23.02 8.45
N SER A 123 4.57 22.75 7.31
CA SER A 123 3.51 23.59 6.78
C SER A 123 2.24 22.76 6.67
N ASN A 124 1.23 23.16 7.44
CA ASN A 124 -0.13 22.67 7.36
C ASN A 124 -0.70 22.99 5.97
N THR A 125 -0.76 22.01 5.07
CA THR A 125 -1.63 22.06 3.90
C THR A 125 -2.27 20.70 3.65
N LEU A 126 -3.59 20.74 3.47
CA LEU A 126 -4.44 19.65 3.01
C LEU A 126 -4.03 19.25 1.59
N ASP A 127 -3.03 18.39 1.46
CA ASP A 127 -2.61 17.88 0.16
C ASP A 127 -2.64 16.36 0.17
N ASN A 128 -3.60 15.85 -0.61
CA ASN A 128 -3.89 14.45 -0.90
C ASN A 128 -2.64 13.59 -0.83
N ALA A 129 -2.62 12.73 0.19
CA ALA A 129 -1.51 11.87 0.53
C ALA A 129 -0.98 11.16 -0.72
N LYS A 130 0.23 11.56 -1.11
CA LYS A 130 1.09 10.88 -2.07
C LYS A 130 1.20 9.42 -1.63
N LEU A 131 0.42 8.54 -2.25
CA LEU A 131 0.53 7.09 -2.11
C LEU A 131 1.87 6.65 -2.71
N ARG A 132 2.93 6.74 -1.89
CA ARG A 132 4.22 6.09 -2.16
C ARG A 132 4.11 4.66 -1.65
N ILE A 133 3.71 3.75 -2.53
CA ILE A 133 3.87 2.30 -2.29
C ILE A 133 5.35 1.99 -2.49
N GLY A 134 6.14 2.23 -1.44
CA GLY A 134 7.55 1.86 -1.38
C GLY A 134 7.68 0.49 -0.73
N ILE A 135 7.51 -0.60 -1.49
CA ILE A 135 7.96 -1.92 -1.04
C ILE A 135 9.49 -1.87 -1.05
N ASN A 136 10.09 -1.71 0.12
CA ASN A 136 11.54 -1.57 0.24
C ASN A 136 12.22 -2.95 0.13
N ILE A 137 12.28 -3.48 -1.09
CA ILE A 137 12.93 -4.77 -1.43
C ILE A 137 14.43 -4.75 -1.07
N LYS A 138 15.03 -3.57 -0.82
CA LYS A 138 16.45 -3.47 -0.41
C LYS A 138 16.77 -4.15 0.92
N PHE A 139 15.82 -4.26 1.85
CA PHE A 139 16.05 -4.98 3.12
C PHE A 139 16.21 -6.49 2.91
N PHE A 140 15.50 -7.06 1.93
CA PHE A 140 15.47 -8.51 1.74
C PHE A 140 16.75 -9.04 1.06
N LEU A 141 17.38 -8.23 0.21
CA LEU A 141 18.58 -8.65 -0.52
C LEU A 141 19.88 -8.43 0.26
N SER A 142 19.92 -7.54 1.25
CA SER A 142 21.10 -7.36 2.10
C SER A 142 21.26 -8.48 3.14
N SER A 143 20.18 -9.19 3.47
CA SER A 143 20.21 -10.29 4.45
C SER A 143 20.39 -11.67 3.82
N LEU A 144 20.47 -11.76 2.48
CA LEU A 144 20.68 -13.01 1.74
C LEU A 144 22.11 -13.16 1.18
N PHE A 145 22.98 -12.16 1.42
CA PHE A 145 24.41 -12.22 1.16
C PHE A 145 25.16 -11.76 2.42
N PHE A 146 25.05 -12.56 3.48
CA PHE A 146 26.18 -12.88 4.39
C PHE A 146 25.87 -14.19 5.12
#